data_AF-A0A0D2N0L8-F1
#
_entry.id   AF-A0A0D2N0L8-F1
#
_cell.length_a   1.000
_cell.length_b   1.000
_cell.length_c   1.000
_cell.angle_alpha   90.00
_cell.angle_beta   90.00
_cell.angle_gamma   90.00
#
_symmetry.space_group_name_H-M   'P 1'
#
loop_
_entity.id
_entity.type
_entity.pdbx_description
1 polymer ?
#
loop_
_entity_poly.entity_id
_entity_poly.type
_entity_poly.pdbx_seq_one_letter_code
_entity_poly.pdbx_strand_id
1 'polypeptide(L)'
;TLRRHIEAVHSVPYNTWCAKNDFVSKLPKATKIRNEAKKAAEAAKQQSSIEPHLEERKVKERVIPYSDALFKQAAIEWLIATDQPLQALEHPKFHEMIAVASRAPK
;
A
#
# COMPACT_ATOMS: atom_id res chain seq x y z
N THR A 1 24.76 15.65 30.50
CA THR A 1 25.91 15.68 31.43
C THR A 1 25.50 15.28 32.85
N LEU A 2 24.49 15.92 33.47
CA LEU A 2 24.05 15.63 34.85
C LEU A 2 23.62 14.18 35.11
N ARG A 3 22.80 13.58 34.23
CA ARG A 3 22.36 12.17 34.41
C ARG A 3 23.49 11.14 34.35
N ARG A 4 24.53 11.41 33.55
CA ARG A 4 25.72 10.54 33.46
C ARG A 4 26.59 10.66 34.72
N HIS A 5 26.66 11.85 35.30
CA HIS A 5 27.37 12.06 36.56
C HIS A 5 26.65 11.38 37.73
N ILE A 6 25.31 11.54 37.85
CA ILE A 6 24.51 10.82 38.85
C ILE A 6 24.66 9.30 38.68
N GLU A 7 24.68 8.81 37.45
CA GLU A 7 24.92 7.38 37.18
C GLU A 7 26.32 6.90 37.61
N ALA A 8 27.36 7.71 37.42
CA ALA A 8 28.72 7.33 37.78
C ALA A 8 28.97 7.38 39.30
N VAL A 9 28.45 8.39 39.98
CA VAL A 9 28.82 8.70 41.38
C VAL A 9 27.71 8.36 42.37
N HIS A 10 26.45 8.49 41.99
CA HIS A 10 25.29 8.40 42.89
C HIS A 10 24.21 7.43 42.40
N SER A 11 24.56 6.42 41.60
CA SER A 11 23.58 5.50 41.01
C SER A 11 22.79 4.73 42.05
N VAL A 12 23.46 4.24 43.10
CA VAL A 12 22.82 3.45 44.16
C VAL A 12 21.82 4.30 44.96
N PRO A 13 22.21 5.45 45.57
CA PRO A 13 21.27 6.32 46.26
C PRO A 13 20.10 6.81 45.38
N TYR A 14 20.37 7.09 44.09
CA TYR A 14 19.34 7.52 43.16
C TYR A 14 18.32 6.40 42.89
N ASN A 15 18.78 5.18 42.65
CA ASN A 15 17.89 4.05 42.40
C ASN A 15 17.08 3.65 43.64
N THR A 16 17.66 3.72 44.84
CA THR A 16 16.92 3.47 46.09
C THR A 16 15.86 4.54 46.34
N TRP A 17 16.17 5.81 46.07
CA TRP A 17 15.18 6.89 46.11
C TRP A 17 14.07 6.67 45.08
N CYS A 18 14.42 6.28 43.85
CA CYS A 18 13.44 5.96 42.82
C CYS A 18 12.50 4.83 43.26
N ALA A 19 13.04 3.75 43.84
CA ALA A 19 12.23 2.62 44.32
C ALA A 19 11.31 3.02 45.48
N LYS A 20 11.79 3.86 46.41
CA LYS A 20 10.99 4.34 47.55
C LYS A 20 9.83 5.25 47.16
N ASN A 21 9.95 5.95 46.03
CA ASN A 21 8.99 6.96 45.58
C ASN A 21 8.23 6.52 44.31
N ASP A 22 8.25 5.22 43.98
CA ASP A 22 7.58 4.65 42.79
C ASP A 22 7.97 5.32 41.45
N PHE A 23 9.21 5.83 41.36
CA PHE A 23 9.74 6.42 40.13
C PHE A 23 10.55 5.42 39.31
N VAL A 24 10.36 5.46 37.99
CA VAL A 24 11.20 4.72 37.04
C VAL A 24 12.55 5.41 36.89
N SER A 25 13.64 4.66 37.13
CA SER A 25 15.01 5.17 36.94
C SER A 25 15.23 5.64 35.50
N LYS A 26 15.62 6.91 35.35
CA LYS A 26 15.94 7.54 34.05
C LYS A 26 17.45 7.62 33.81
N LEU A 27 18.24 6.83 34.54
CA LEU A 27 19.68 6.74 34.29
C LEU A 27 19.94 6.12 32.91
N PRO A 28 21.03 6.53 32.23
CA PRO A 28 21.34 6.05 30.89
C PRO A 28 21.36 4.51 30.75
N LYS A 29 21.99 3.77 31.66
CA LYS A 29 22.04 2.30 31.66
C LYS A 29 20.66 1.68 31.79
N ALA A 30 19.86 2.12 32.77
CA ALA A 30 18.49 1.64 32.95
C ALA A 30 17.62 1.90 31.71
N THR A 31 17.80 3.07 31.09
CA THR A 31 17.09 3.43 29.85
C THR A 31 17.51 2.56 28.67
N LYS A 32 18.82 2.29 28.53
CA LYS A 32 19.36 1.41 27.49
C LYS A 32 18.80 -0.01 27.60
N ILE A 33 18.89 -0.61 28.79
CA ILE A 33 18.37 -1.96 29.06
C ILE A 33 16.89 -2.06 28.69
N ARG A 34 16.08 -1.07 29.09
CA ARG A 34 14.66 -1.05 28.76
C ARG A 34 14.41 -0.94 27.26
N ASN A 35 15.18 -0.10 26.55
CA ASN A 35 15.03 0.05 25.11
C ASN A 35 15.46 -1.21 24.36
N GLU A 36 16.50 -1.89 24.82
CA GLU A 36 16.95 -3.18 24.27
C GLU A 36 15.91 -4.28 24.51
N ALA A 37 15.35 -4.38 25.72
CA ALA A 37 14.26 -5.30 26.02
C ALA A 37 13.01 -5.04 25.16
N LYS A 38 12.66 -3.77 24.93
CA LYS A 38 11.56 -3.40 24.03
C LYS A 38 11.84 -3.82 22.59
N LYS A 39 13.04 -3.53 22.08
CA LYS A 39 13.44 -3.93 20.72
C LYS A 39 13.45 -5.46 20.55
N ALA A 40 13.92 -6.20 21.54
CA ALA A 40 13.90 -7.66 21.52
C ALA A 40 12.45 -8.21 21.53
N ALA A 41 11.57 -7.63 22.34
CA ALA A 41 10.16 -7.99 22.37
C ALA A 41 9.43 -7.63 21.07
N GLU A 42 9.78 -6.51 20.43
CA GLU A 42 9.26 -6.12 19.11
C GLU A 42 9.77 -7.05 18.01
N ALA A 43 11.06 -7.43 18.04
CA ALA A 43 11.64 -8.38 17.10
C ALA A 43 10.97 -9.77 17.22
N ALA A 44 10.69 -10.23 18.44
CA ALA A 44 9.97 -11.49 18.69
C ALA A 44 8.50 -11.45 18.23
N LYS A 45 7.92 -10.27 18.05
CA LYS A 45 6.56 -10.06 17.54
C LYS A 45 6.50 -9.78 16.04
N GLN A 46 7.65 -9.75 15.34
CA GLN A 46 7.65 -9.57 13.90
C GLN A 46 7.06 -10.81 13.25
N GLN A 47 5.97 -10.63 12.53
CA GLN A 47 5.35 -11.68 11.72
C GLN A 47 6.28 -12.02 10.55
N SER A 48 6.32 -13.31 10.17
CA SER A 48 7.04 -13.74 8.97
C SER A 48 6.45 -13.08 7.72
N SER A 49 7.33 -12.71 6.78
CA SER A 49 6.91 -12.13 5.51
C SER A 49 6.06 -13.14 4.70
N ILE A 50 5.02 -12.65 4.02
CA ILE A 50 4.15 -13.46 3.15
C ILE A 50 4.77 -13.63 1.75
N GLU A 51 5.86 -12.91 1.44
CA GLU A 51 6.60 -12.97 0.16
C GLU A 51 6.90 -14.41 -0.34
N PRO A 52 7.28 -15.38 0.51
CA PRO A 52 7.51 -16.76 0.05
C PRO A 52 6.26 -17.48 -0.46
N HIS A 53 5.07 -16.91 -0.28
CA HIS A 53 3.77 -17.49 -0.65
C HIS A 53 3.03 -16.63 -1.69
N LEU A 54 3.66 -15.54 -2.13
CA LEU A 54 3.15 -14.70 -3.20
C LEU A 54 3.65 -15.25 -4.54
N GLU A 55 2.71 -15.62 -5.41
CA GLU A 55 3.02 -15.92 -6.80
C GLU A 55 2.77 -14.67 -7.66
N GLU A 56 3.63 -14.44 -8.64
CA GLU A 56 3.41 -13.40 -9.64
C GLU A 56 2.10 -13.68 -10.39
N ARG A 57 1.13 -12.77 -10.21
CA ARG A 57 -0.14 -12.86 -10.91
C ARG A 57 0.11 -12.71 -12.40
N LYS A 58 -0.08 -13.78 -13.18
CA LYS A 58 -0.17 -13.71 -14.64
C LYS A 58 -1.13 -12.59 -15.00
N VAL A 59 -0.62 -11.57 -15.68
CA VAL A 59 -1.43 -10.45 -16.18
C VAL A 59 -2.39 -11.04 -17.20
N LYS A 60 -3.58 -11.44 -16.75
CA LYS A 60 -4.69 -11.67 -17.67
C LYS A 60 -4.90 -10.33 -18.38
N GLU A 61 -4.92 -10.35 -19.71
CA GLU A 61 -5.34 -9.18 -20.49
C GLU A 61 -6.61 -8.64 -19.84
N ARG A 62 -6.51 -7.45 -19.27
CA ARG A 62 -7.65 -6.81 -18.65
C ARG A 62 -8.53 -6.39 -19.82
N VAL A 63 -9.64 -7.10 -20.00
CA VAL A 63 -10.71 -6.63 -20.88
C VAL A 63 -11.08 -5.23 -20.41
N ILE A 64 -10.68 -4.21 -21.18
CA ILE A 64 -11.00 -2.83 -20.86
C ILE A 64 -12.52 -2.72 -20.90
N PRO A 65 -13.18 -2.34 -19.81
CA PRO A 65 -14.63 -2.18 -19.80
C PRO A 65 -15.04 -1.17 -20.86
N TYR A 66 -16.23 -1.37 -21.44
CA TYR A 66 -16.83 -0.37 -22.31
C TYR A 66 -16.91 0.99 -21.58
N SER A 67 -16.51 2.06 -22.28
CA SER A 67 -16.80 3.43 -21.89
C SER A 67 -17.14 4.24 -23.14
N ASP A 68 -18.06 5.19 -23.01
CA ASP A 68 -18.49 6.05 -24.11
C ASP A 68 -17.32 6.81 -24.73
N ALA A 69 -16.35 7.23 -23.92
CA ALA A 69 -15.16 7.94 -24.38
C ALA A 69 -14.28 7.05 -25.27
N LEU A 70 -14.03 5.81 -24.85
CA LEU A 70 -13.24 4.85 -25.63
C LEU A 70 -13.96 4.45 -26.92
N PHE A 71 -15.29 4.24 -26.85
CA PHE A 71 -16.08 3.94 -28.03
C PHE A 71 -16.06 5.09 -29.04
N LYS A 72 -16.23 6.34 -28.58
CA LYS A 72 -16.14 7.53 -29.44
C LYS A 72 -14.78 7.64 -30.11
N GLN A 73 -13.70 7.43 -29.36
CA GLN A 73 -12.35 7.46 -29.93
C GLN A 73 -12.18 6.39 -31.01
N ALA A 74 -12.53 5.14 -30.72
CA ALA A 74 -12.45 4.06 -31.69
C ALA A 74 -13.32 4.30 -32.94
N ALA A 75 -14.51 4.89 -32.77
CA ALA A 75 -15.40 5.24 -33.87
C ALA A 75 -14.81 6.35 -34.76
N ILE A 76 -14.19 7.39 -34.17
CA ILE A 76 -13.50 8.45 -34.92
C ILE A 76 -12.32 7.87 -35.70
N GLU A 77 -11.49 7.05 -35.06
CA GLU A 77 -10.35 6.38 -35.72
C GLU A 77 -10.82 5.50 -36.88
N TRP A 78 -11.92 4.77 -36.70
CA TRP A 78 -12.53 3.97 -37.77
C TRP A 78 -13.02 4.83 -38.94
N LEU A 79 -13.72 5.95 -38.67
CA LEU A 79 -14.20 6.86 -39.71
C LEU A 79 -13.03 7.42 -40.56
N ILE A 80 -11.94 7.84 -39.91
CA ILE A 80 -10.75 8.37 -40.60
C ILE A 80 -10.08 7.27 -41.42
N ALA A 81 -9.90 6.07 -40.85
CA ALA A 81 -9.23 4.97 -41.52
C ALA A 81 -9.97 4.43 -42.74
N THR A 82 -11.30 4.59 -42.77
CA THR A 82 -12.17 4.05 -43.83
C THR A 82 -12.80 5.13 -44.72
N ASP A 83 -12.41 6.39 -44.52
CA ASP A 83 -12.91 7.58 -45.21
C ASP A 83 -14.45 7.65 -45.24
N GLN A 84 -15.07 7.37 -44.09
CA GLN A 84 -16.52 7.32 -43.96
C GLN A 84 -17.08 8.68 -43.50
N PRO A 85 -18.26 9.06 -43.99
CA PRO A 85 -18.92 10.28 -43.54
C PRO A 85 -19.40 10.15 -42.08
N LEU A 86 -19.50 11.28 -41.36
CA LEU A 86 -19.97 11.29 -39.97
C LEU A 86 -21.36 10.64 -39.80
N GLN A 87 -22.20 10.75 -40.83
CA GLN A 87 -23.53 10.15 -40.89
C GLN A 87 -23.52 8.62 -40.85
N ALA A 88 -22.37 7.97 -41.10
CA ALA A 88 -22.25 6.51 -41.01
C ALA A 88 -22.53 5.99 -39.59
N LEU A 89 -22.25 6.80 -38.55
CA LEU A 89 -22.54 6.43 -37.15
C LEU A 89 -24.04 6.44 -36.82
N GLU A 90 -24.84 7.20 -37.57
CA GLU A 90 -26.30 7.27 -37.42
C GLU A 90 -27.02 6.23 -38.30
N HIS A 91 -26.27 5.47 -39.11
CA HIS A 91 -26.86 4.54 -40.06
C HIS A 91 -27.46 3.33 -39.32
N PRO A 92 -28.72 2.93 -39.61
CA PRO A 92 -29.38 1.84 -38.89
C PRO A 92 -28.60 0.52 -38.87
N LYS A 93 -27.91 0.18 -39.97
CA LYS A 93 -27.06 -1.03 -40.04
C LYS A 93 -25.83 -0.98 -39.16
N PHE A 94 -25.27 0.21 -38.93
CA PHE A 94 -24.17 0.37 -37.98
C PHE A 94 -24.67 0.08 -36.56
N HIS A 95 -25.82 0.63 -36.16
CA HIS A 95 -26.42 0.33 -34.86
C HIS A 95 -26.78 -1.15 -34.69
N GLU A 96 -27.34 -1.80 -35.72
CA GLU A 96 -27.60 -3.24 -35.70
C GLU A 96 -26.32 -4.05 -35.43
N MET A 97 -25.21 -3.72 -36.11
CA MET A 97 -23.92 -4.38 -35.91
C MET A 97 -23.42 -4.25 -34.46
N ILE A 98 -23.45 -3.04 -33.90
CA ILE A 98 -23.04 -2.80 -32.51
C ILE A 98 -23.96 -3.54 -31.52
N ALA A 99 -25.26 -3.58 -31.79
CA ALA A 99 -26.23 -4.30 -30.96
C ALA A 99 -26.03 -5.82 -30.99
N VAL A 100 -25.57 -6.38 -32.10
CA VAL A 100 -25.19 -7.81 -32.18
C VAL A 100 -23.89 -8.05 -31.41
N ALA A 101 -22.86 -7.22 -31.63
CA ALA A 101 -21.56 -7.36 -30.97
C ALA A 101 -21.65 -7.23 -29.44
N SER A 102 -22.52 -6.34 -28.91
CA SER A 102 -22.68 -6.14 -27.47
C SER A 102 -23.31 -7.31 -26.73
N ARG A 103 -23.96 -8.24 -27.45
CA ARG A 103 -24.57 -9.46 -26.90
C ARG A 103 -23.64 -10.66 -26.92
N ALA A 104 -22.43 -10.53 -27.48
CA ALA A 104 -21.48 -11.62 -27.52
C ALA A 104 -21.04 -12.01 -26.09
N PRO A 105 -20.91 -13.31 -25.80
CA PRO A 105 -20.37 -13.75 -24.52
C PRO A 105 -18.93 -13.26 -24.37
N LYS A 106 -18.55 -12.90 -23.13
CA LYS A 106 -17.19 -12.49 -22.77
C LYS A 106 -16.24 -13.68 -22.67
#